data_AF-X1ABL5-F1
#
_entry.id   AF-X1ABL5-F1
#
_cell.length_a   1.000
_cell.length_b   1.000
_cell.length_c   1.000
_cell.angle_alpha   90.00
_cell.angle_beta   90.00
_cell.angle_gamma   90.00
#
_symmetry.space_group_name_H-M   'P 1'
#
loop_
_entity.id
_entity.type
_entity.pdbx_description
1 polymer ?
#
loop_
_entity_poly.entity_id
_entity_poly.type
_entity_poly.pdbx_seq_one_letter_code
_entity_poly.pdbx_strand_id
1 'polypeptide(L)'
;MSQVMLDRLEKRLAAKQKKRIQDGLAEVFSTVSCKGVAKQIKTGKNVSGNAAYGFRMCVHPKLGPTVNVKTGKFYPQTQRNKNRERKMVVLTNKLLKLGGFKQMPKTLIPSLRKKDKAFEKRMKVRKW
;
A
#
# COMPACT_ATOMS: atom_id res chain seq x y z
N MET A 1 -24.98 -11.24 -33.43
CA MET A 1 -24.86 -10.96 -31.98
C MET A 1 -25.49 -9.60 -31.73
N SER A 2 -26.44 -9.45 -30.79
CA SER A 2 -27.08 -8.13 -30.56
C SER A 2 -26.18 -7.21 -29.72
N GLN A 3 -26.31 -5.89 -29.91
CA GLN A 3 -25.58 -4.88 -29.12
C GLN A 3 -25.79 -5.09 -27.60
N VAL A 4 -27.01 -5.44 -27.19
CA VAL A 4 -27.37 -5.73 -25.80
C VAL A 4 -26.59 -6.94 -25.23
N MET A 5 -26.30 -7.95 -26.05
CA MET A 5 -25.47 -9.08 -25.62
C MET A 5 -24.00 -8.70 -25.46
N LEU A 6 -23.46 -7.88 -26.36
CA LEU A 6 -22.09 -7.36 -26.27
C LEU A 6 -21.90 -6.55 -24.99
N ASP A 7 -22.80 -5.60 -24.70
CA ASP A 7 -22.73 -4.76 -23.49
C ASP A 7 -22.79 -5.60 -22.19
N ARG A 8 -23.59 -6.68 -22.17
CA ARG A 8 -23.66 -7.62 -21.04
C ARG A 8 -22.36 -8.41 -20.87
N LEU A 9 -21.75 -8.85 -21.97
CA LEU A 9 -20.47 -9.54 -21.98
C LEU A 9 -19.35 -8.65 -21.45
N GLU A 10 -19.28 -7.40 -21.92
CA GLU A 10 -18.30 -6.41 -21.47
C GLU A 10 -18.41 -6.15 -19.97
N LYS A 11 -19.62 -5.92 -19.45
CA LYS A 11 -19.85 -5.74 -18.00
C LYS A 11 -19.40 -6.94 -17.18
N ARG A 12 -19.67 -8.17 -17.65
CA ARG A 12 -19.24 -9.41 -16.96
C ARG A 12 -17.72 -9.56 -16.98
N LEU A 13 -17.07 -9.26 -18.10
CA LEU A 13 -15.61 -9.32 -18.22
C LEU A 13 -14.94 -8.28 -17.31
N ALA A 14 -15.44 -7.05 -17.31
CA ALA A 14 -14.96 -5.99 -16.43
C ALA A 14 -15.12 -6.36 -14.93
N ALA A 15 -16.25 -6.95 -14.54
CA ALA A 15 -16.46 -7.42 -13.18
C ALA A 15 -15.50 -8.56 -12.78
N LYS A 16 -15.25 -9.53 -13.67
CA LYS A 16 -14.27 -10.60 -13.46
C LYS A 16 -12.86 -10.06 -13.32
N GLN A 17 -12.46 -9.13 -14.19
CA GLN A 17 -11.14 -8.49 -14.13
C GLN A 17 -10.95 -7.72 -12.83
N LYS A 18 -11.95 -6.90 -12.44
CA LYS A 18 -11.94 -6.16 -11.17
C LYS A 18 -11.76 -7.09 -9.97
N LYS A 19 -12.46 -8.23 -9.94
CA LYS A 19 -12.32 -9.23 -8.87
C LYS A 19 -10.93 -9.87 -8.83
N ARG A 20 -10.38 -10.28 -9.98
CA ARG A 20 -9.00 -10.82 -10.05
C ARG A 20 -7.96 -9.83 -9.51
N ILE A 21 -8.09 -8.56 -9.87
CA ILE A 21 -7.19 -7.51 -9.38
C ILE A 21 -7.35 -7.28 -7.87
N GLN A 22 -8.58 -7.30 -7.36
CA GLN A 22 -8.87 -7.21 -5.93
C GLN A 22 -8.24 -8.37 -5.16
N ASP A 23 -8.36 -9.59 -5.67
CA ASP A 23 -7.77 -10.78 -5.06
C ASP A 23 -6.24 -10.73 -5.09
N GLY A 24 -5.64 -10.29 -6.21
CA GLY A 24 -4.20 -10.07 -6.31
C GLY A 24 -3.68 -8.98 -5.37
N LEU A 25 -4.43 -7.88 -5.19
CA LEU A 25 -4.10 -6.86 -4.19
C LEU A 25 -4.14 -7.43 -2.78
N ALA A 26 -5.16 -8.22 -2.46
CA ALA A 26 -5.26 -8.87 -1.15
C ALA A 26 -4.09 -9.84 -0.90
N GLU A 27 -3.68 -10.59 -1.92
CA GLU A 27 -2.52 -11.48 -1.86
C GLU A 27 -1.24 -10.70 -1.55
N VAL A 28 -0.97 -9.61 -2.27
CA VAL A 28 0.18 -8.73 -1.99
C VAL A 28 0.19 -8.28 -0.52
N PHE A 29 -0.95 -7.84 0.01
CA PHE A 29 -1.05 -7.41 1.40
C PHE A 29 -0.94 -8.58 2.40
N SER A 30 -1.39 -9.78 2.03
CA SER A 30 -1.20 -11.00 2.83
C SER A 30 0.29 -11.36 2.93
N THR A 31 1.02 -11.30 1.80
CA THR A 31 2.45 -11.63 1.71
C THR A 31 3.32 -10.69 2.55
N VAL A 32 2.98 -9.40 2.62
CA VAL A 32 3.66 -8.45 3.53
C VAL A 32 3.17 -8.54 4.98
N SER A 33 2.48 -9.62 5.34
CA SER A 33 1.94 -9.93 6.67
C SER A 33 0.83 -8.98 7.16
N CYS A 34 0.09 -8.34 6.25
CA CYS A 34 -0.99 -7.41 6.55
C CYS A 34 -2.37 -8.09 6.41
N LYS A 35 -2.58 -9.20 7.13
CA LYS A 35 -3.77 -10.08 6.97
C LYS A 35 -5.11 -9.37 7.14
N GLY A 36 -5.21 -8.42 8.08
CA GLY A 36 -6.43 -7.64 8.32
C GLY A 36 -6.82 -6.78 7.11
N VAL A 37 -5.84 -6.12 6.50
CA VAL A 37 -6.06 -5.32 5.29
C VAL A 37 -6.37 -6.20 4.09
N ALA A 38 -5.67 -7.33 3.95
CA ALA A 38 -5.97 -8.31 2.90
C ALA A 38 -7.44 -8.78 2.97
N LYS A 39 -7.94 -9.09 4.17
CA LYS A 39 -9.35 -9.46 4.38
C LYS A 39 -10.29 -8.33 3.96
N GLN A 40 -10.03 -7.10 4.37
CA GLN A 40 -10.87 -5.95 4.00
C GLN A 40 -10.85 -5.67 2.48
N ILE A 41 -9.69 -5.78 1.83
CA ILE A 41 -9.60 -5.67 0.36
C ILE A 41 -10.41 -6.78 -0.32
N LYS A 42 -10.37 -8.03 0.17
CA LYS A 42 -11.20 -9.13 -0.36
C LYS A 42 -12.70 -8.87 -0.25
N THR A 43 -13.16 -8.09 0.73
CA THR A 43 -14.58 -7.70 0.81
C THR A 43 -15.00 -6.66 -0.23
N GLY A 44 -14.07 -6.04 -0.95
CA GLY A 44 -14.35 -5.02 -1.97
C GLY A 44 -14.74 -3.64 -1.43
N LYS A 45 -14.92 -3.49 -0.11
CA LYS A 45 -15.20 -2.21 0.53
C LYS A 45 -13.94 -1.35 0.56
N ASN A 46 -14.04 -0.10 0.08
CA ASN A 46 -12.98 0.92 0.13
C ASN A 46 -11.56 0.40 -0.21
N VAL A 47 -11.41 -0.35 -1.31
CA VAL A 47 -10.15 -1.02 -1.69
C VAL A 47 -8.96 -0.05 -1.70
N SER A 48 -9.13 1.13 -2.29
CA SER A 48 -8.10 2.17 -2.35
C SER A 48 -7.69 2.69 -0.97
N GLY A 49 -8.66 2.94 -0.09
CA GLY A 49 -8.42 3.39 1.28
C GLY A 49 -7.72 2.32 2.11
N ASN A 50 -8.14 1.06 1.97
CA ASN A 50 -7.52 -0.07 2.66
C ASN A 50 -6.10 -0.33 2.16
N ALA A 51 -5.83 -0.18 0.86
CA ALA A 51 -4.48 -0.26 0.32
C ALA A 51 -3.57 0.85 0.89
N ALA A 52 -4.06 2.09 0.98
CA ALA A 52 -3.34 3.20 1.60
C ALA A 52 -3.08 2.97 3.09
N TYR A 53 -4.07 2.44 3.81
CA TYR A 53 -3.96 2.08 5.22
C TYR A 53 -2.94 0.95 5.44
N GLY A 54 -3.01 -0.13 4.66
CA GLY A 54 -2.05 -1.23 4.73
C GLY A 54 -0.63 -0.80 4.39
N PHE A 55 -0.46 0.11 3.44
CA PHE A 55 0.84 0.69 3.17
C PHE A 55 1.38 1.40 4.42
N ARG A 56 0.58 2.27 5.04
CA ARG A 56 0.96 3.04 6.23
C ARG A 56 1.26 2.16 7.45
N MET A 57 0.48 1.10 7.68
CA MET A 57 0.54 0.32 8.91
C MET A 57 1.42 -0.92 8.82
N CYS A 58 1.63 -1.47 7.63
CA CYS A 58 2.34 -2.74 7.46
C CYS A 58 3.63 -2.62 6.63
N VAL A 59 3.64 -1.79 5.59
CA VAL A 59 4.79 -1.65 4.70
C VAL A 59 5.76 -0.61 5.24
N HIS A 60 5.25 0.58 5.53
CA HIS A 60 6.05 1.71 5.96
C HIS A 60 6.82 1.45 7.28
N PRO A 61 6.25 0.82 8.33
CA PRO A 61 7.01 0.57 9.56
C PRO A 61 8.18 -0.40 9.37
N LYS A 62 8.13 -1.29 8.36
CA LYS A 62 9.21 -2.22 8.03
C LYS A 62 10.32 -1.57 7.21
N LEU A 63 10.00 -0.53 6.45
CA LEU A 63 10.92 0.13 5.52
C LEU A 63 11.35 1.52 5.97
N GLY A 64 10.62 2.15 6.90
CA GLY A 64 10.87 3.46 7.47
C GLY A 64 12.04 3.48 8.45
N PRO A 65 12.31 4.63 9.07
CA PRO A 65 13.28 4.74 10.17
C PRO A 65 12.74 4.01 11.41
N THR A 66 13.61 3.28 12.12
CA THR A 66 13.22 2.47 13.27
C THR A 66 14.22 2.59 14.42
N VAL A 67 13.82 2.10 15.60
CA VAL A 67 14.69 1.97 16.77
C VAL A 67 14.67 0.51 17.20
N ASN A 68 15.85 -0.05 17.45
CA ASN A 68 15.91 -1.37 18.07
C ASN A 68 15.49 -1.23 19.54
N VAL A 69 14.36 -1.84 19.89
CA VAL A 69 13.77 -1.74 21.23
C VAL A 69 14.70 -2.27 22.32
N LYS A 70 15.54 -3.27 22.02
CA LYS A 70 16.48 -3.86 22.99
C LYS A 70 17.71 -3.00 23.23
N THR A 71 18.26 -2.41 22.17
CA THR A 71 19.55 -1.69 22.25
C THR A 71 19.40 -0.18 22.25
N GLY A 72 18.19 0.35 22.07
CA GLY A 72 17.94 1.78 21.90
C GLY A 72 18.51 2.38 20.60
N LYS A 73 19.24 1.59 19.81
CA LYS A 73 19.97 2.07 18.63
C LYS A 73 19.00 2.52 17.54
N PHE A 74 19.18 3.75 17.08
CA PHE A 74 18.43 4.33 15.98
C PHE A 74 18.97 3.87 14.62
N TYR A 75 18.05 3.47 13.73
CA TYR A 75 18.33 3.09 12.35
C TYR A 75 17.59 4.02 11.38
N PRO A 76 18.32 4.93 10.71
CA PRO A 76 17.70 5.80 9.71
C PRO A 76 17.24 4.99 8.51
N GLN A 77 16.29 5.56 7.76
CA GLN A 77 15.81 4.90 6.56
C GLN A 77 16.86 4.94 5.43
N THR A 78 17.27 3.75 5.00
CA THR A 78 18.25 3.59 3.90
C THR A 78 17.65 3.96 2.55
N GLN A 79 18.50 4.40 1.61
CA GLN A 79 18.08 4.69 0.24
C GLN A 79 17.43 3.48 -0.45
N ARG A 80 17.93 2.27 -0.17
CA ARG A 80 17.35 1.01 -0.64
C ARG A 80 15.89 0.86 -0.20
N ASN A 81 15.59 1.14 1.07
CA ASN A 81 14.22 1.07 1.58
C ASN A 81 13.31 2.16 1.00
N LYS A 82 13.83 3.38 0.80
CA LYS A 82 13.08 4.45 0.10
C LYS A 82 12.68 4.02 -1.31
N ASN A 83 13.59 3.37 -2.04
CA ASN A 83 13.33 2.84 -3.37
C ASN A 83 12.32 1.69 -3.34
N ARG A 84 12.41 0.77 -2.35
CA ARG A 84 11.42 -0.30 -2.16
C ARG A 84 10.01 0.24 -1.89
N GLU A 85 9.88 1.23 -1.01
CA GLU A 85 8.59 1.90 -0.75
C GLU A 85 8.02 2.52 -2.02
N ARG A 86 8.83 3.27 -2.78
CA ARG A 86 8.41 3.86 -4.07
C ARG A 86 7.92 2.78 -5.04
N LYS A 87 8.67 1.68 -5.20
CA LYS A 87 8.29 0.55 -6.06
C LYS A 87 6.96 -0.07 -5.62
N MET A 88 6.76 -0.29 -4.32
CA MET A 88 5.50 -0.81 -3.78
C MET A 88 4.33 0.13 -4.09
N VAL A 89 4.49 1.45 -3.90
CA VAL A 89 3.45 2.44 -4.22
C VAL A 89 3.09 2.41 -5.70
N VAL A 90 4.09 2.38 -6.57
CA VAL A 90 3.88 2.33 -8.03
C VAL A 90 3.14 1.05 -8.41
N LEU A 91 3.55 -0.10 -7.87
CA LEU A 91 2.91 -1.39 -8.12
C LEU A 91 1.44 -1.38 -7.64
N THR A 92 1.20 -0.97 -6.40
CA THR A 92 -0.15 -0.90 -5.82
C THR A 92 -1.05 0.04 -6.62
N ASN A 93 -0.56 1.23 -7.01
CA ASN A 93 -1.33 2.16 -7.83
C ASN A 93 -1.59 1.64 -9.25
N LYS A 94 -0.65 0.90 -9.84
CA LYS A 94 -0.85 0.22 -11.13
C LYS A 94 -1.96 -0.82 -11.03
N LEU A 95 -1.93 -1.66 -10.00
CA LEU A 95 -2.99 -2.64 -9.72
C LEU A 95 -4.34 -1.96 -9.49
N LEU A 96 -4.40 -0.94 -8.63
CA LEU A 96 -5.64 -0.19 -8.39
C LEU A 96 -6.21 0.39 -9.69
N LYS A 97 -5.37 0.99 -10.54
CA LYS A 97 -5.79 1.53 -11.85
C LYS A 97 -6.33 0.43 -12.77
N LEU A 98 -5.65 -0.71 -12.87
CA LEU A 98 -6.08 -1.86 -13.69
C LEU A 98 -7.41 -2.46 -13.20
N GLY A 99 -7.71 -2.38 -11.90
CA GLY A 99 -8.97 -2.82 -11.32
C GLY A 99 -10.10 -1.78 -11.38
N GLY A 100 -9.86 -0.61 -11.98
CA GLY A 100 -10.84 0.48 -12.01
C GLY A 100 -11.06 1.14 -10.63
N PHE A 101 -10.11 1.00 -9.71
CA PHE A 101 -10.14 1.64 -8.40
C PHE A 101 -9.39 2.98 -8.42
N LYS A 102 -9.74 3.88 -7.49
CA LYS A 102 -8.97 5.11 -7.29
C LYS A 102 -7.54 4.77 -6.82
N GLN A 103 -6.55 5.53 -7.26
CA GLN A 103 -5.19 5.39 -6.76
C GLN A 103 -5.11 5.79 -5.28
N MET A 104 -4.05 5.34 -4.58
CA MET A 104 -3.78 5.82 -3.23
C MET A 104 -3.56 7.34 -3.22
N PRO A 105 -3.86 8.03 -2.10
CA PRO A 105 -3.67 9.47 -2.00
C PRO A 105 -2.23 9.88 -2.33
N LYS A 106 -2.05 10.85 -3.24
CA LYS A 106 -0.72 11.39 -3.60
C LYS A 106 0.03 11.97 -2.38
N THR A 107 -0.71 12.42 -1.37
CA THR A 107 -0.19 12.98 -0.11
C THR A 107 0.32 11.92 0.86
N LEU A 108 0.01 10.64 0.66
CA LEU A 108 0.38 9.56 1.59
C LEU A 108 1.89 9.51 1.82
N ILE A 109 2.69 9.37 0.76
CA ILE A 109 4.15 9.27 0.88
C ILE A 109 4.76 10.58 1.41
N PRO A 110 4.46 11.77 0.86
CA PRO A 110 4.95 13.02 1.44
C PRO A 110 4.63 13.18 2.93
N SER A 111 3.43 12.79 3.37
CA SER A 111 3.03 12.88 4.78
C SER A 111 3.84 11.95 5.69
N LEU A 112 4.13 10.73 5.23
CA LEU A 112 4.97 9.77 5.94
C LEU A 112 6.42 10.28 6.00
N ARG A 113 6.96 10.81 4.90
CA ARG A 113 8.31 11.41 4.88
C ARG A 113 8.48 12.57 5.84
N LYS A 114 7.45 13.41 6.01
CA LYS A 114 7.48 14.50 7.01
C LYS A 114 7.57 13.92 8.43
N LYS A 115 6.82 12.86 8.73
CA LYS A 115 6.87 12.16 10.01
C LYS A 115 8.23 11.50 10.24
N ASP A 116 8.79 10.84 9.24
CA ASP A 116 10.13 10.23 9.28
C ASP A 116 11.20 11.25 9.65
N LYS A 117 11.22 12.40 8.95
CA LYS A 117 12.18 13.48 9.24
C LYS A 117 12.02 14.03 10.65
N ALA A 118 10.78 14.18 11.12
CA ALA A 118 10.53 14.64 12.48
C ALA A 118 11.01 13.62 13.52
N PHE A 119 10.77 12.32 13.27
CA PHE A 119 11.25 11.22 14.10
C PHE A 119 12.79 11.17 14.13
N GLU A 120 13.43 11.21 12.96
CA GLU A 120 14.89 11.28 12.81
C GLU A 120 15.50 12.44 13.60
N LYS A 121 14.91 13.65 13.51
CA LYS A 121 15.37 14.81 14.28
C LYS A 121 15.28 14.56 15.79
N ARG A 122 14.14 14.05 16.28
CA ARG A 122 13.95 13.74 17.71
C ARG A 122 14.95 12.71 18.21
N MET A 123 15.24 11.67 17.42
CA MET A 123 16.20 10.63 17.80
C MET A 123 17.65 11.12 17.78
N LYS A 124 18.02 12.05 16.89
CA LYS A 124 19.37 12.65 16.87
C LYS A 124 19.65 13.59 18.05
N VAL A 125 18.64 14.31 18.54
CA VAL A 125 18.79 15.21 19.70
C VAL A 125 18.90 14.42 21.00
N ARG A 126 18.23 13.25 21.08
CA ARG A 126 18.46 12.24 22.12
C ARG A 126 19.84 11.59 21.88
N LYS A 127 20.93 12.28 22.25
CA LYS A 127 22.23 11.65 22.47
C LYS A 127 22.02 10.60 23.57
N TRP A 128 21.94 9.32 23.17
CA TRP A 128 22.18 8.19 24.05
C TRP A 128 23.68 7.89 24.00
#